data_AF-A0A1X6PAU8-F1
#
_entry.id   AF-A0A1X6PAU8-F1
#
_cell.length_a   1.000
_cell.length_b   1.000
_cell.length_c   1.000
_cell.angle_alpha   90.00
_cell.angle_beta   90.00
_cell.angle_gamma   90.00
#
_symmetry.space_group_name_H-M   'P 1'
#
loop_
_entity.id
_entity.type
_entity.pdbx_description
1 polymer ?
#
loop_
_entity_poly.entity_id
_entity_poly.type
_entity_poly.pdbx_seq_one_letter_code
_entity_poly.pdbx_strand_id
1 'polypeptide(L)'
;MDTHSTGSDVEATGAKAPMGMAALVGLSAAEVKHRRKRQEAAAMLLLWSALVLTEGTVRFVLSRPAEDLTPANRLSSAPPPLLRFFGALFECIFGITGILVGAGALLFNAHNRMVTIAFLVTQTVMSWFTFIIYVFLLPAYKSAFLTKPVFPFDSISESRAFITMGILTSVSLCLALQGGQFAMGLSLLAYQAPPGKASETDANKAAIRGVFWNGNMVLGGLSTTVAGALLLAAENGGAGRLDSTFGAPPHVGVFPLMTLCVGLVMTFCGGLGMLASMRSNLVKAHIIYSAVTWVYMYLNFTIVQLGATRPAAPTQAAAFHSGLVLLTALIGPYFSNQAKQVRAERVAAQ
;
A
#
# COMPACT_ATOMS: atom_id res chain seq x y z
N MET A 1 -32.18 52.19 38.21
CA MET A 1 -32.40 52.03 36.77
C MET A 1 -31.08 51.57 36.16
N ASP A 2 -31.07 50.32 35.68
CA ASP A 2 -30.34 49.75 34.52
C ASP A 2 -28.79 49.84 34.50
N THR A 3 -28.00 48.77 34.70
CA THR A 3 -27.73 47.48 33.98
C THR A 3 -26.55 47.51 32.98
N HIS A 4 -25.75 46.42 33.02
CA HIS A 4 -24.80 45.86 32.01
C HIS A 4 -23.48 46.63 31.69
N SER A 5 -22.28 46.07 31.48
CA SER A 5 -21.67 44.74 31.15
C SER A 5 -20.85 44.82 29.84
N THR A 6 -19.77 44.02 29.76
CA THR A 6 -18.89 43.63 28.61
C THR A 6 -17.89 44.68 28.10
N GLY A 7 -16.60 44.40 27.91
CA GLY A 7 -15.95 43.18 27.44
C GLY A 7 -15.68 43.31 25.94
N SER A 8 -14.42 43.46 25.51
CA SER A 8 -14.06 43.36 24.09
C SER A 8 -12.75 42.59 23.94
N ASP A 9 -12.90 41.28 23.76
CA ASP A 9 -11.88 40.37 23.28
C ASP A 9 -11.50 40.72 21.83
N VAL A 10 -10.20 40.67 21.58
CA VAL A 10 -9.60 40.79 20.24
C VAL A 10 -9.86 39.48 19.51
N GLU A 11 -10.91 39.42 18.70
CA GLU A 11 -11.12 38.35 17.72
C GLU A 11 -10.13 38.52 16.55
N ALA A 12 -9.13 37.64 16.53
CA ALA A 12 -8.32 37.37 15.36
C ALA A 12 -9.22 36.87 14.22
N THR A 13 -9.38 37.71 13.20
CA THR A 13 -10.10 37.42 11.97
C THR A 13 -9.54 36.19 11.28
N GLY A 14 -10.29 35.09 11.37
CA GLY A 14 -10.06 33.90 10.57
C GLY A 14 -10.19 34.24 9.09
N ALA A 15 -9.10 34.07 8.35
CA ALA A 15 -9.07 34.21 6.91
C ALA A 15 -10.12 33.29 6.25
N LYS A 16 -11.22 33.89 5.77
CA LYS A 16 -12.12 33.23 4.82
C LYS A 16 -11.32 32.91 3.55
N ALA A 17 -11.27 31.63 3.19
CA ALA A 17 -10.76 31.19 1.90
C ALA A 17 -11.47 31.96 0.78
N PRO A 18 -10.76 32.32 -0.32
CA PRO A 18 -11.35 33.11 -1.38
C PRO A 18 -12.49 32.33 -2.03
N MET A 19 -13.68 32.93 -2.05
CA MET A 19 -14.82 32.52 -2.86
C MET A 19 -14.48 32.71 -4.34
N GLY A 20 -13.65 31.83 -4.89
CA GLY A 20 -13.23 31.83 -6.29
C GLY A 20 -13.99 30.77 -7.09
N MET A 21 -14.62 31.19 -8.19
CA MET A 21 -15.28 30.39 -9.24
C MET A 21 -16.56 29.60 -8.93
N ALA A 22 -16.79 29.09 -7.72
CA ALA A 22 -18.00 28.28 -7.46
C ALA A 22 -19.32 29.09 -7.56
N ALA A 23 -19.27 30.38 -7.19
CA ALA A 23 -20.42 31.28 -7.26
C ALA A 23 -20.83 31.67 -8.69
N LEU A 24 -19.94 31.49 -9.69
CA LEU A 24 -20.21 31.83 -11.10
C LEU A 24 -20.97 30.74 -11.86
N VAL A 25 -21.15 29.55 -11.29
CA VAL A 25 -21.73 28.36 -11.97
C VAL A 25 -23.02 27.87 -11.29
N GLY A 26 -23.49 28.52 -10.22
CA GLY A 26 -24.73 28.14 -9.53
C GLY A 26 -24.70 26.74 -8.87
N LEU A 27 -23.51 26.16 -8.69
CA LEU A 27 -23.36 24.84 -8.06
C LEU A 27 -23.54 24.94 -6.55
N SER A 28 -24.34 24.04 -6.00
CA SER A 28 -24.47 23.88 -4.55
C SER A 28 -23.14 23.44 -3.93
N ALA A 29 -22.91 23.77 -2.66
CA ALA A 29 -21.73 23.33 -1.91
C ALA A 29 -21.56 21.79 -1.92
N ALA A 30 -22.68 21.06 -1.95
CA ALA A 30 -22.70 19.60 -2.05
C ALA A 30 -22.15 19.10 -3.39
N GLU A 31 -22.50 19.75 -4.50
CA GLU A 31 -22.01 19.39 -5.83
C GLU A 31 -20.51 19.70 -6.00
N VAL A 32 -20.06 20.84 -5.48
CA VAL A 32 -18.62 21.19 -5.47
C VAL A 32 -17.82 20.14 -4.69
N LYS A 33 -18.29 19.77 -3.50
CA LYS A 33 -17.67 18.73 -2.67
C LYS A 33 -17.67 17.36 -3.35
N HIS A 34 -18.78 16.99 -3.99
CA HIS A 34 -18.90 15.73 -4.72
C HIS A 34 -17.90 15.65 -5.89
N ARG A 35 -17.79 16.72 -6.69
CA ARG A 35 -16.79 16.81 -7.78
C ARG A 35 -15.36 16.71 -7.25
N ARG A 36 -15.06 17.40 -6.15
CA ARG A 36 -13.73 17.33 -5.51
C ARG A 36 -13.39 15.91 -5.07
N LYS A 37 -14.32 15.21 -4.42
CA LYS A 37 -14.13 13.82 -3.98
C LYS A 37 -13.95 12.86 -5.16
N ARG A 38 -14.65 13.09 -6.26
CA ARG A 38 -14.44 12.36 -7.52
C ARG A 38 -13.04 12.57 -8.08
N GLN A 39 -12.56 13.82 -8.13
CA GLN A 39 -11.21 14.15 -8.60
C GLN A 39 -10.13 13.57 -7.68
N GLU A 40 -10.34 13.63 -6.36
CA GLU A 40 -9.47 12.97 -5.37
C GLU A 40 -9.36 11.47 -5.65
N ALA A 41 -10.49 10.78 -5.83
CA ALA A 41 -10.50 9.35 -6.14
C ALA A 41 -9.83 9.02 -7.48
N ALA A 42 -10.04 9.84 -8.52
CA ALA A 42 -9.39 9.68 -9.82
C ALA A 42 -7.87 9.88 -9.75
N ALA A 43 -7.42 10.90 -9.01
CA ALA A 43 -6.00 11.17 -8.79
C ALA A 43 -5.32 10.06 -7.98
N MET A 44 -6.00 9.56 -6.93
CA MET A 44 -5.49 8.43 -6.15
C MET A 44 -5.45 7.15 -6.99
N LEU A 45 -6.48 6.86 -7.81
CA LEU A 45 -6.45 5.72 -8.73
C LEU A 45 -5.28 5.83 -9.71
N LEU A 46 -5.07 7.01 -10.31
CA LEU A 46 -3.95 7.26 -11.21
C LEU A 46 -2.60 7.01 -10.53
N LEU A 47 -2.39 7.55 -9.32
CA LEU A 47 -1.17 7.38 -8.55
C LEU A 47 -0.90 5.90 -8.23
N TRP A 48 -1.89 5.19 -7.70
CA TRP A 48 -1.76 3.75 -7.41
C TRP A 48 -1.48 2.95 -8.67
N SER A 49 -2.13 3.28 -9.78
CA SER A 49 -1.96 2.57 -11.05
C SER A 49 -0.57 2.80 -11.67
N ALA A 50 -0.01 4.00 -11.51
CA ALA A 50 1.37 4.30 -11.92
C ALA A 50 2.40 3.49 -11.11
N LEU A 51 2.16 3.32 -9.82
CA LEU A 51 3.04 2.54 -8.94
C LEU A 51 2.91 1.04 -9.21
N VAL A 52 1.69 0.54 -9.43
CA VAL A 52 1.43 -0.82 -9.93
C VAL A 52 2.16 -1.06 -11.25
N LEU A 53 2.06 -0.14 -12.21
CA LEU A 53 2.73 -0.28 -13.50
C LEU A 53 4.25 -0.29 -13.34
N THR A 54 4.80 0.52 -12.44
CA THR A 54 6.23 0.52 -12.13
C THR A 54 6.67 -0.85 -11.61
N GLU A 55 5.93 -1.43 -10.67
CA GLU A 55 6.21 -2.77 -10.15
C GLU A 55 6.08 -3.86 -11.22
N GLY A 56 4.99 -3.83 -11.99
CA GLY A 56 4.75 -4.75 -13.08
C GLY A 56 5.88 -4.69 -14.11
N THR A 57 6.35 -3.48 -14.46
CA THR A 57 7.44 -3.29 -15.42
C THR A 57 8.75 -3.86 -14.90
N VAL A 58 9.09 -3.63 -13.62
CA VAL A 58 10.29 -4.23 -13.02
C VAL A 58 10.20 -5.75 -13.04
N ARG A 59 9.07 -6.32 -12.60
CA ARG A 59 8.84 -7.77 -12.61
C ARG A 59 8.85 -8.34 -14.03
N PHE A 60 8.38 -7.58 -15.02
CA PHE A 60 8.36 -7.98 -16.42
C PHE A 60 9.77 -8.09 -16.96
N VAL A 61 10.61 -7.08 -16.73
CA VAL A 61 12.04 -7.12 -17.10
C VAL A 61 12.75 -8.28 -16.40
N LEU A 62 12.49 -8.48 -15.09
CA LEU A 62 13.08 -9.57 -14.31
C LEU A 62 12.57 -10.96 -14.71
N SER A 63 11.41 -11.06 -15.37
CA SER A 63 10.89 -12.31 -15.93
C SER A 63 11.65 -12.76 -17.18
N ARG A 64 12.51 -11.90 -17.74
CA ARG A 64 13.33 -12.16 -18.95
C ARG A 64 12.48 -12.63 -20.14
N PRO A 65 11.60 -11.76 -20.66
CA PRO A 65 10.58 -12.13 -21.64
C PRO A 65 11.14 -12.57 -23.00
N ALA A 66 12.44 -12.35 -23.25
CA ALA A 66 13.14 -12.78 -24.46
C ALA A 66 13.73 -14.20 -24.35
N GLU A 67 13.76 -14.80 -23.15
CA GLU A 67 14.20 -16.19 -22.96
C GLU A 67 13.05 -17.17 -23.25
N ASP A 68 13.38 -18.46 -23.43
CA ASP A 68 12.38 -19.52 -23.59
C ASP A 68 11.50 -19.62 -22.33
N LEU A 69 10.20 -19.37 -22.50
CA LEU A 69 9.22 -19.39 -21.41
C LEU A 69 8.76 -20.83 -21.06
N THR A 70 9.03 -21.79 -21.93
CA THR A 70 8.64 -23.20 -21.82
C THR A 70 9.82 -24.15 -22.07
N PRO A 71 10.93 -24.03 -21.33
CA PRO A 71 12.12 -24.85 -21.59
C PRO A 71 11.83 -26.32 -21.31
N ALA A 72 12.06 -27.17 -22.31
CA ALA A 72 11.79 -28.61 -22.24
C ALA A 72 12.59 -29.30 -21.11
N ASN A 73 13.80 -28.82 -20.82
CA ASN A 73 14.71 -29.38 -19.81
C ASN A 73 14.66 -28.64 -18.46
N ARG A 74 13.51 -28.03 -18.11
CA ARG A 74 13.34 -27.31 -16.84
C ARG A 74 13.49 -28.28 -15.66
N LEU A 75 14.35 -27.92 -14.70
CA LEU A 75 14.38 -28.58 -13.39
C LEU A 75 13.01 -28.48 -12.69
N SER A 76 12.52 -29.59 -12.14
CA SER A 76 11.23 -29.62 -11.43
C SER A 76 11.17 -28.62 -10.27
N SER A 77 12.33 -28.35 -9.64
CA SER A 77 12.51 -27.40 -8.54
C SER A 77 12.51 -25.93 -8.95
N ALA A 78 12.69 -25.61 -10.24
CA ALA A 78 12.67 -24.23 -10.73
C ALA A 78 11.24 -23.86 -11.16
N PRO A 79 10.60 -22.81 -10.63
CA PRO A 79 9.23 -22.47 -11.02
C PRO A 79 9.14 -22.17 -12.53
N PRO A 80 8.04 -22.54 -13.21
CA PRO A 80 7.87 -22.28 -14.64
C PRO A 80 8.05 -20.79 -14.98
N PRO A 81 8.93 -20.41 -15.94
CA PRO A 81 9.16 -19.01 -16.30
C PRO A 81 7.90 -18.28 -16.77
N LEU A 82 7.03 -18.98 -17.50
CA LEU A 82 5.73 -18.52 -17.96
C LEU A 82 4.87 -17.89 -16.86
N LEU A 83 4.92 -18.43 -15.63
CA LEU A 83 4.14 -17.90 -14.50
C LEU A 83 4.61 -16.49 -14.10
N ARG A 84 5.93 -16.28 -14.04
CA ARG A 84 6.53 -14.97 -13.76
C ARG A 84 6.23 -13.99 -14.89
N PHE A 85 6.27 -14.46 -16.13
CA PHE A 85 5.95 -13.64 -17.29
C PHE A 85 4.50 -13.14 -17.25
N PHE A 86 3.52 -14.05 -17.11
CA PHE A 86 2.10 -13.65 -17.11
C PHE A 86 1.72 -12.83 -15.88
N GLY A 87 2.27 -13.13 -14.70
CA GLY A 87 2.04 -12.32 -13.51
C GLY A 87 2.46 -10.87 -13.75
N ALA A 88 3.67 -10.65 -14.28
CA ALA A 88 4.18 -9.32 -14.57
C ALA A 88 3.40 -8.62 -15.68
N LEU A 89 3.08 -9.34 -16.76
CA LEU A 89 2.32 -8.81 -17.88
C LEU A 89 0.94 -8.33 -17.44
N PHE A 90 0.24 -9.11 -16.62
CA PHE A 90 -1.05 -8.72 -16.08
C PHE A 90 -0.96 -7.50 -15.18
N GLU A 91 0.07 -7.42 -14.32
CA GLU A 91 0.34 -6.23 -13.51
C GLU A 91 0.57 -4.97 -14.35
N CYS A 92 1.32 -5.09 -15.46
CA CYS A 92 1.43 -4.00 -16.43
C CYS A 92 0.07 -3.62 -17.05
N ILE A 93 -0.73 -4.61 -17.47
CA ILE A 93 -2.03 -4.38 -18.12
C ILE A 93 -3.01 -3.68 -17.16
N PHE A 94 -3.17 -4.18 -15.93
CA PHE A 94 -4.07 -3.54 -14.97
C PHE A 94 -3.52 -2.22 -14.42
N GLY A 95 -2.20 -2.03 -14.42
CA GLY A 95 -1.56 -0.73 -14.19
C GLY A 95 -1.89 0.29 -15.27
N ILE A 96 -1.69 -0.05 -16.56
CA ILE A 96 -1.99 0.82 -17.70
C ILE A 96 -3.48 1.16 -17.75
N THR A 97 -4.35 0.16 -17.65
CA THR A 97 -5.81 0.40 -17.69
C THR A 97 -6.27 1.28 -16.52
N GLY A 98 -5.71 1.10 -15.32
CA GLY A 98 -5.99 1.98 -14.19
C GLY A 98 -5.52 3.42 -14.42
N ILE A 99 -4.37 3.63 -15.06
CA ILE A 99 -3.90 4.96 -15.49
C ILE A 99 -4.89 5.58 -16.47
N LEU A 100 -5.34 4.83 -17.47
CA LEU A 100 -6.29 5.33 -18.47
C LEU A 100 -7.63 5.74 -17.83
N VAL A 101 -8.15 4.93 -16.90
CA VAL A 101 -9.40 5.25 -16.18
C VAL A 101 -9.21 6.47 -15.26
N GLY A 102 -8.12 6.51 -14.49
CA GLY A 102 -7.81 7.61 -13.58
C GLY A 102 -7.55 8.93 -14.30
N ALA A 103 -6.68 8.93 -15.31
CA ALA A 103 -6.37 10.10 -16.13
C ALA A 103 -7.56 10.55 -16.98
N GLY A 104 -8.33 9.61 -17.54
CA GLY A 104 -9.59 9.88 -18.24
C GLY A 104 -10.56 10.69 -17.37
N ALA A 105 -10.77 10.23 -16.14
CA ALA A 105 -11.64 10.91 -15.19
C ALA A 105 -11.06 12.25 -14.68
N LEU A 106 -9.75 12.33 -14.45
CA LEU A 106 -9.09 13.50 -13.87
C LEU A 106 -8.88 14.64 -14.87
N LEU A 107 -8.30 14.34 -16.04
CA LEU A 107 -7.84 15.34 -17.01
C LEU A 107 -8.90 15.71 -18.03
N PHE A 108 -9.73 14.75 -18.44
CA PHE A 108 -10.71 14.93 -19.51
C PHE A 108 -12.14 14.98 -18.99
N ASN A 109 -12.35 14.81 -17.68
CA ASN A 109 -13.67 14.61 -17.08
C ASN A 109 -14.47 13.51 -17.80
N ALA A 110 -13.79 12.57 -18.46
CA ALA A 110 -14.36 11.47 -19.22
C ALA A 110 -14.68 10.34 -18.24
N HIS A 111 -15.82 10.45 -17.56
CA HIS A 111 -16.25 9.49 -16.55
C HIS A 111 -17.36 8.60 -17.11
N ASN A 112 -17.07 7.31 -17.24
CA ASN A 112 -18.05 6.31 -17.63
C ASN A 112 -18.08 5.20 -16.58
N ARG A 113 -19.26 5.02 -15.97
CA ARG A 113 -19.49 4.04 -14.91
C ARG A 113 -19.20 2.61 -15.37
N MET A 114 -19.58 2.26 -16.59
CA MET A 114 -19.36 0.93 -17.15
C MET A 114 -17.87 0.67 -17.39
N VAL A 115 -17.12 1.68 -17.83
CA VAL A 115 -15.67 1.59 -17.99
C VAL A 115 -14.99 1.33 -16.64
N THR A 116 -15.38 2.06 -15.58
CA THR A 116 -14.85 1.83 -14.23
C THR A 116 -15.20 0.43 -13.71
N ILE A 117 -16.42 -0.07 -13.96
CA ILE A 117 -16.83 -1.43 -13.57
C ILE A 117 -16.03 -2.49 -14.32
N ALA A 118 -15.90 -2.35 -15.64
CA ALA A 118 -15.11 -3.27 -16.46
C ALA A 118 -13.65 -3.31 -15.98
N PHE A 119 -13.06 -2.15 -15.72
CA PHE A 119 -11.74 -2.05 -15.10
C PHE A 119 -11.67 -2.80 -13.78
N LEU A 120 -12.60 -2.58 -12.84
CA LEU A 120 -12.60 -3.24 -11.53
C LEU A 120 -12.71 -4.76 -11.64
N VAL A 121 -13.57 -5.27 -12.52
CA VAL A 121 -13.73 -6.72 -12.75
C VAL A 121 -12.45 -7.32 -13.32
N THR A 122 -11.90 -6.72 -14.39
CA THR A 122 -10.66 -7.19 -15.02
C THR A 122 -9.48 -7.11 -14.05
N GLN A 123 -9.33 -5.98 -13.35
CA GLN A 123 -8.30 -5.76 -12.36
C GLN A 123 -8.40 -6.78 -11.23
N THR A 124 -9.60 -7.10 -10.74
CA THR A 124 -9.78 -8.10 -9.66
C THR A 124 -9.27 -9.47 -10.08
N VAL A 125 -9.64 -9.95 -11.27
CA VAL A 125 -9.22 -11.28 -11.75
C VAL A 125 -7.71 -11.33 -11.97
N MET A 126 -7.17 -10.32 -12.66
CA MET A 126 -5.74 -10.23 -12.96
C MET A 126 -4.89 -10.00 -11.71
N SER A 127 -5.36 -9.20 -10.75
CA SER A 127 -4.67 -8.95 -9.49
C SER A 127 -4.65 -10.21 -8.64
N TRP A 128 -5.75 -10.96 -8.54
CA TRP A 128 -5.75 -12.23 -7.82
C TRP A 128 -4.77 -13.23 -8.40
N PHE A 129 -4.73 -13.37 -9.73
CA PHE A 129 -3.71 -14.20 -10.38
C PHE A 129 -2.30 -13.76 -10.00
N THR A 130 -1.99 -12.47 -10.19
CA THR A 130 -0.68 -11.87 -9.90
C THR A 130 -0.28 -12.05 -8.43
N PHE A 131 -1.22 -11.81 -7.52
CA PHE A 131 -1.07 -11.99 -6.08
C PHE A 131 -0.74 -13.44 -5.74
N ILE A 132 -1.50 -14.41 -6.28
CA ILE A 132 -1.25 -15.83 -6.05
C ILE A 132 0.14 -16.23 -6.53
N ILE A 133 0.54 -15.80 -7.74
CA ILE A 133 1.86 -16.15 -8.29
C ILE A 133 2.99 -15.58 -7.43
N TYR A 134 3.00 -14.27 -7.18
CA TYR A 134 4.14 -13.60 -6.55
C TYR A 134 4.20 -13.74 -5.04
N VAL A 135 3.05 -13.79 -4.36
CA VAL A 135 2.98 -13.81 -2.90
C VAL A 135 3.00 -15.23 -2.36
N PHE A 136 2.33 -16.17 -3.04
CA PHE A 136 2.21 -17.54 -2.55
C PHE A 136 3.03 -18.53 -3.37
N LEU A 137 2.77 -18.64 -4.66
CA LEU A 137 3.26 -19.76 -5.46
C LEU A 137 4.79 -19.75 -5.59
N LEU A 138 5.40 -18.63 -6.01
CA LEU A 138 6.85 -18.57 -6.18
C LEU A 138 7.61 -18.73 -4.84
N PRO A 139 7.21 -18.08 -3.73
CA PRO A 139 7.82 -18.34 -2.43
C PRO A 139 7.58 -19.77 -1.92
N ALA A 140 6.38 -20.34 -2.13
CA ALA A 140 6.07 -21.71 -1.74
C ALA A 140 6.92 -22.73 -2.51
N TYR A 141 7.13 -22.55 -3.81
CA TYR A 141 8.07 -23.36 -4.59
C TYR A 141 9.47 -23.31 -3.97
N LYS A 142 9.97 -22.11 -3.65
CA LYS A 142 11.27 -21.95 -3.01
C LYS A 142 11.36 -22.67 -1.67
N SER A 143 10.31 -22.61 -0.86
CA SER A 143 10.22 -23.30 0.44
C SER A 143 10.15 -24.82 0.30
N ALA A 144 9.36 -25.32 -0.65
CA ALA A 144 9.13 -26.74 -0.89
C ALA A 144 10.38 -27.45 -1.40
N PHE A 145 11.11 -26.82 -2.33
CA PHE A 145 12.32 -27.38 -2.94
C PHE A 145 13.61 -26.94 -2.25
N LEU A 146 13.53 -26.42 -1.02
CA LEU A 146 14.70 -26.03 -0.25
C LEU A 146 15.49 -27.29 0.19
N THR A 147 16.70 -27.47 -0.37
CA THR A 147 17.57 -28.63 -0.08
C THR A 147 18.69 -28.32 0.91
N LYS A 148 18.93 -27.05 1.22
CA LYS A 148 19.92 -26.58 2.19
C LYS A 148 19.35 -25.40 2.98
N PRO A 149 19.75 -25.22 4.25
CA PRO A 149 19.39 -24.03 5.01
C PRO A 149 19.77 -22.74 4.27
N VAL A 150 18.94 -21.71 4.41
CA VAL A 150 19.24 -20.36 3.98
C VAL A 150 20.05 -19.70 5.09
N PHE A 151 21.20 -19.13 4.77
CA PHE A 151 21.99 -18.35 5.74
C PHE A 151 21.11 -17.26 6.41
N PRO A 152 21.25 -16.99 7.73
CA PRO A 152 22.20 -17.56 8.69
C PRO A 152 21.67 -18.78 9.45
N PHE A 153 20.61 -19.42 8.97
CA PHE A 153 19.99 -20.53 9.68
C PHE A 153 20.76 -21.83 9.48
N ASP A 154 20.78 -22.66 10.52
CA ASP A 154 21.46 -23.97 10.51
C ASP A 154 20.49 -25.10 10.12
N SER A 155 19.18 -24.84 10.17
CA SER A 155 18.15 -25.80 9.77
C SER A 155 17.26 -25.34 8.61
N ILE A 156 16.75 -26.34 7.86
CA ILE A 156 15.73 -26.12 6.82
C ILE A 156 14.43 -25.62 7.44
N SER A 157 14.08 -26.07 8.66
CA SER A 157 12.87 -25.64 9.37
C SER A 157 12.86 -24.14 9.68
N GLU A 158 13.96 -23.60 10.21
CA GLU A 158 14.09 -22.17 10.48
C GLU A 158 14.04 -21.36 9.19
N SER A 159 14.71 -21.85 8.15
CA SER A 159 14.66 -21.25 6.82
C SER A 159 13.24 -21.18 6.26
N ARG A 160 12.45 -22.24 6.44
CA ARG A 160 11.04 -22.28 6.03
C ARG A 160 10.16 -21.35 6.87
N ALA A 161 10.40 -21.26 8.19
CA ALA A 161 9.71 -20.31 9.06
C ALA A 161 10.00 -18.85 8.63
N PHE A 162 11.26 -18.55 8.31
CA PHE A 162 11.68 -17.25 7.80
C PHE A 162 11.03 -16.92 6.44
N ILE A 163 11.02 -17.87 5.50
CA ILE A 163 10.32 -17.70 4.20
C ILE A 163 8.81 -17.48 4.42
N THR A 164 8.20 -18.19 5.38
CA THR A 164 6.77 -18.01 5.72
C THR A 164 6.48 -16.60 6.21
N MET A 165 7.35 -16.03 7.06
CA MET A 165 7.22 -14.62 7.42
C MET A 165 7.33 -13.72 6.19
N GLY A 166 8.19 -14.06 5.22
CA GLY A 166 8.30 -13.35 3.93
C GLY A 166 7.02 -13.34 3.12
N ILE A 167 6.32 -14.46 3.10
CA ILE A 167 5.01 -14.58 2.47
C ILE A 167 4.01 -13.66 3.19
N LEU A 168 3.95 -13.70 4.52
CA LEU A 168 2.99 -12.89 5.29
C LEU A 168 3.22 -11.38 5.13
N THR A 169 4.48 -10.94 5.08
CA THR A 169 4.78 -9.53 4.82
C THR A 169 4.51 -9.15 3.37
N SER A 170 4.81 -10.04 2.42
CA SER A 170 4.45 -9.85 1.01
C SER A 170 2.94 -9.72 0.84
N VAL A 171 2.13 -10.51 1.57
CA VAL A 171 0.67 -10.37 1.61
C VAL A 171 0.31 -8.93 1.97
N SER A 172 0.86 -8.40 3.06
CA SER A 172 0.50 -7.05 3.50
C SER A 172 0.90 -5.96 2.51
N LEU A 173 2.11 -6.04 1.99
CA LEU A 173 2.66 -5.06 1.07
C LEU A 173 1.96 -5.10 -0.31
N CYS A 174 1.79 -6.28 -0.90
CA CYS A 174 1.14 -6.44 -2.20
C CYS A 174 -0.37 -6.18 -2.12
N LEU A 175 -1.01 -6.48 -0.98
CA LEU A 175 -2.41 -6.14 -0.76
C LEU A 175 -2.60 -4.63 -0.71
N ALA A 176 -1.69 -3.87 -0.10
CA ALA A 176 -1.73 -2.41 -0.10
C ALA A 176 -1.56 -1.80 -1.50
N LEU A 177 -0.71 -2.39 -2.32
CA LEU A 177 -0.51 -2.00 -3.72
C LEU A 177 -1.76 -2.32 -4.57
N GLN A 178 -2.09 -3.60 -4.73
CA GLN A 178 -3.12 -4.03 -5.68
C GLN A 178 -4.53 -3.78 -5.14
N GLY A 179 -4.76 -4.06 -3.86
CA GLY A 179 -6.03 -3.77 -3.21
C GLY A 179 -6.26 -2.28 -3.00
N GLY A 180 -5.19 -1.47 -2.91
CA GLY A 180 -5.30 -0.02 -2.89
C GLY A 180 -5.80 0.56 -4.21
N GLN A 181 -5.27 0.07 -5.34
CA GLN A 181 -5.76 0.43 -6.67
C GLN A 181 -7.27 0.12 -6.81
N PHE A 182 -7.68 -1.08 -6.37
CA PHE A 182 -9.08 -1.48 -6.34
C PHE A 182 -9.93 -0.57 -5.44
N ALA A 183 -9.45 -0.25 -4.23
CA ALA A 183 -10.15 0.62 -3.30
C ALA A 183 -10.38 2.03 -3.88
N MET A 184 -9.38 2.60 -4.56
CA MET A 184 -9.52 3.91 -5.22
C MET A 184 -10.44 3.84 -6.43
N GLY A 185 -10.42 2.74 -7.19
CA GLY A 185 -11.38 2.50 -8.27
C GLY A 185 -12.82 2.39 -7.77
N LEU A 186 -13.05 1.73 -6.63
CA LEU A 186 -14.36 1.69 -5.98
C LEU A 186 -14.80 3.07 -5.47
N SER A 187 -13.89 3.86 -4.90
CA SER A 187 -14.20 5.24 -4.53
C SER A 187 -14.57 6.08 -5.75
N LEU A 188 -13.84 5.95 -6.85
CA LEU A 188 -14.17 6.64 -8.10
C LEU A 188 -15.56 6.22 -8.61
N LEU A 189 -15.85 4.92 -8.61
CA LEU A 189 -17.16 4.38 -9.00
C LEU A 189 -18.29 4.93 -8.10
N ALA A 190 -18.06 5.03 -6.80
CA ALA A 190 -19.02 5.59 -5.86
C ALA A 190 -19.32 7.06 -6.18
N TYR A 191 -18.28 7.87 -6.40
CA TYR A 191 -18.43 9.30 -6.75
C TYR A 191 -18.80 9.55 -8.23
N GLN A 192 -19.05 8.50 -9.03
CA GLN A 192 -19.74 8.59 -10.32
C GLN A 192 -21.27 8.44 -10.17
N ALA A 193 -21.76 7.99 -9.01
CA ALA A 193 -23.19 7.94 -8.70
C ALA A 193 -23.70 9.31 -8.18
N PRO A 194 -25.02 9.56 -8.18
CA PRO A 194 -25.58 10.82 -7.70
C PRO A 194 -25.13 11.19 -6.27
N PRO A 195 -24.94 12.49 -5.95
CA PRO A 195 -24.27 12.96 -4.73
C PRO A 195 -24.77 12.34 -3.42
N GLY A 196 -26.08 12.20 -3.22
CA GLY A 196 -26.65 11.67 -1.97
C GLY A 196 -26.40 10.19 -1.71
N LYS A 197 -26.41 9.34 -2.74
CA LYS A 197 -26.18 7.88 -2.58
C LYS A 197 -24.71 7.54 -2.36
N ALA A 198 -23.82 8.32 -3.00
CA ALA A 198 -22.38 8.15 -2.93
C ALA A 198 -21.83 8.49 -1.53
N SER A 199 -22.24 9.64 -0.97
CA SER A 199 -21.71 10.13 0.30
C SER A 199 -22.06 9.24 1.48
N GLU A 200 -23.30 8.72 1.56
CA GLU A 200 -23.73 7.86 2.66
C GLU A 200 -23.01 6.50 2.67
N THR A 201 -22.86 5.89 1.49
CA THR A 201 -22.22 4.58 1.36
C THR A 201 -20.73 4.65 1.67
N ASP A 202 -20.05 5.71 1.23
CA ASP A 202 -18.60 5.89 1.46
C ASP A 202 -18.32 6.33 2.91
N ALA A 203 -19.18 7.18 3.47
CA ALA A 203 -19.15 7.59 4.88
C ALA A 203 -19.24 6.39 5.84
N ASN A 204 -20.18 5.47 5.58
CA ASN A 204 -20.38 4.30 6.42
C ASN A 204 -19.21 3.31 6.40
N LYS A 205 -18.41 3.32 5.31
CA LYS A 205 -17.34 2.34 5.10
C LYS A 205 -15.94 2.87 5.42
N ALA A 206 -15.75 4.20 5.52
CA ALA A 206 -14.44 4.80 5.73
C ALA A 206 -13.71 4.30 6.99
N ALA A 207 -14.42 4.18 8.12
CA ALA A 207 -13.83 3.66 9.35
C ALA A 207 -13.43 2.18 9.25
N ILE A 208 -14.28 1.35 8.62
CA ILE A 208 -14.00 -0.08 8.41
C ILE A 208 -12.78 -0.26 7.48
N ARG A 209 -12.71 0.50 6.39
CA ARG A 209 -11.55 0.52 5.49
C ARG A 209 -10.29 0.97 6.23
N GLY A 210 -10.42 1.99 7.08
CA GLY A 210 -9.32 2.45 7.95
C GLY A 210 -8.83 1.33 8.88
N VAL A 211 -9.73 0.64 9.57
CA VAL A 211 -9.37 -0.50 10.43
C VAL A 211 -8.71 -1.62 9.62
N PHE A 212 -9.27 -1.97 8.46
CA PHE A 212 -8.73 -3.01 7.60
C PHE A 212 -7.31 -2.71 7.12
N TRP A 213 -7.08 -1.52 6.55
CA TRP A 213 -5.77 -1.15 5.99
C TRP A 213 -4.71 -0.97 7.06
N ASN A 214 -5.07 -0.45 8.23
CA ASN A 214 -4.15 -0.35 9.35
C ASN A 214 -3.90 -1.71 10.02
N GLY A 215 -4.90 -2.58 10.09
CA GLY A 215 -4.73 -3.98 10.51
C GLY A 215 -3.82 -4.77 9.56
N ASN A 216 -3.88 -4.48 8.27
CA ASN A 216 -2.95 -5.02 7.29
C ASN A 216 -1.50 -4.57 7.57
N MET A 217 -1.27 -3.31 7.96
CA MET A 217 0.04 -2.85 8.43
C MET A 217 0.51 -3.60 9.69
N VAL A 218 -0.40 -3.87 10.64
CA VAL A 218 -0.09 -4.68 11.84
C VAL A 218 0.37 -6.07 11.45
N LEU A 219 -0.33 -6.75 10.53
CA LEU A 219 0.04 -8.09 10.06
C LEU A 219 1.44 -8.08 9.42
N GLY A 220 1.73 -7.10 8.57
CA GLY A 220 3.04 -6.91 7.95
C GLY A 220 4.13 -6.62 8.98
N GLY A 221 3.81 -5.80 9.99
CA GLY A 221 4.71 -5.45 11.09
C GLY A 221 5.04 -6.64 11.99
N LEU A 222 4.05 -7.43 12.39
CA LEU A 222 4.25 -8.62 13.21
C LEU A 222 5.11 -9.67 12.49
N SER A 223 4.80 -9.95 11.23
CA SER A 223 5.59 -10.88 10.42
C SER A 223 7.03 -10.41 10.23
N THR A 224 7.25 -9.11 10.01
CA THR A 224 8.59 -8.50 9.95
C THR A 224 9.31 -8.55 11.31
N THR A 225 8.59 -8.35 12.41
CA THR A 225 9.14 -8.45 13.77
C THR A 225 9.65 -9.85 14.06
N VAL A 226 8.84 -10.87 13.74
CA VAL A 226 9.22 -12.28 13.90
C VAL A 226 10.40 -12.62 13.01
N ALA A 227 10.41 -12.15 11.75
CA ALA A 227 11.56 -12.33 10.86
C ALA A 227 12.85 -11.73 11.46
N GLY A 228 12.80 -10.49 11.97
CA GLY A 228 13.93 -9.84 12.63
C GLY A 228 14.39 -10.59 13.88
N ALA A 229 13.47 -11.09 14.70
CA ALA A 229 13.78 -11.89 15.88
C ALA A 229 14.46 -13.22 15.52
N LEU A 230 13.97 -13.92 14.50
CA LEU A 230 14.59 -15.15 13.99
C LEU A 230 16.03 -14.90 13.52
N LEU A 231 16.27 -13.79 12.81
CA LEU A 231 17.61 -13.41 12.34
C LEU A 231 18.57 -13.05 13.47
N LEU A 232 18.07 -12.44 14.55
CA LEU A 232 18.87 -12.13 15.74
C LEU A 232 19.17 -13.38 16.58
N ALA A 233 18.28 -14.36 16.58
CA ALA A 233 18.41 -15.59 17.36
C ALA A 233 19.25 -16.68 16.67
N ALA A 234 19.48 -16.58 15.35
CA ALA A 234 20.29 -17.52 14.61
C ALA A 234 21.76 -17.50 15.07
N GLU A 235 22.41 -18.66 15.12
CA GLU A 235 23.80 -18.83 15.61
C GLU A 235 24.80 -18.04 14.76
N ASN A 236 24.66 -18.13 13.44
CA ASN A 236 25.43 -17.34 12.47
C ASN A 236 24.79 -15.97 12.17
N GLY A 237 23.79 -15.59 12.97
CA GLY A 237 23.10 -14.32 12.92
C GLY A 237 23.77 -13.27 13.80
N GLY A 238 22.98 -12.28 14.23
CA GLY A 238 23.42 -11.27 15.20
C GLY A 238 22.91 -9.86 14.92
N ALA A 239 23.21 -8.92 15.82
CA ALA A 239 22.79 -7.53 15.70
C ALA A 239 23.55 -6.74 14.60
N GLY A 240 24.66 -7.31 14.12
CA GLY A 240 25.52 -6.71 13.11
C GLY A 240 25.01 -6.87 11.68
N ARG A 241 25.88 -6.52 10.73
CA ARG A 241 25.61 -6.69 9.31
C ARG A 241 25.80 -8.16 8.91
N LEU A 242 24.89 -8.66 8.10
CA LEU A 242 24.97 -9.97 7.46
C LEU A 242 25.51 -9.83 6.03
N ASP A 243 26.41 -10.73 5.63
CA ASP A 243 27.15 -10.64 4.37
C ASP A 243 26.45 -11.28 3.16
N SER A 244 25.21 -11.75 3.31
CA SER A 244 24.44 -12.31 2.20
C SER A 244 23.05 -11.66 2.05
N THR A 245 22.60 -11.55 0.81
CA THR A 245 21.20 -11.24 0.48
C THR A 245 20.32 -12.45 0.74
N PHE A 246 19.38 -12.28 1.67
CA PHE A 246 18.35 -13.28 1.93
C PHE A 246 17.54 -13.63 0.69
N GLY A 247 17.19 -14.91 0.60
CA GLY A 247 16.38 -15.46 -0.47
C GLY A 247 14.88 -15.15 -0.40
N ALA A 248 14.38 -14.43 0.61
CA ALA A 248 12.95 -14.22 0.81
C ALA A 248 12.59 -12.73 0.76
N PRO A 249 12.25 -12.18 -0.42
CA PRO A 249 11.63 -10.86 -0.49
C PRO A 249 10.26 -10.86 0.24
N PRO A 250 9.86 -9.74 0.88
CA PRO A 250 10.49 -8.43 0.87
C PRO A 250 11.48 -8.24 2.04
N HIS A 251 11.76 -9.28 2.85
CA HIS A 251 12.44 -9.19 4.15
C HIS A 251 13.92 -8.85 4.15
N VAL A 252 14.49 -8.47 3.02
CA VAL A 252 15.93 -8.59 2.84
C VAL A 252 16.64 -7.33 3.30
N GLY A 253 16.74 -7.22 4.62
CA GLY A 253 17.74 -6.41 5.27
C GLY A 253 19.02 -7.15 5.55
N VAL A 254 20.16 -6.48 5.39
CA VAL A 254 21.45 -6.98 5.92
C VAL A 254 21.59 -6.73 7.42
N PHE A 255 20.64 -6.01 8.05
CA PHE A 255 20.67 -5.65 9.47
C PHE A 255 19.46 -6.23 10.20
N PRO A 256 19.60 -7.36 10.92
CA PRO A 256 18.53 -8.00 11.68
C PRO A 256 17.85 -7.07 12.69
N LEU A 257 18.63 -6.25 13.40
CA LEU A 257 18.09 -5.29 14.36
C LEU A 257 17.18 -4.24 13.69
N MET A 258 17.56 -3.75 12.52
CA MET A 258 16.73 -2.81 11.77
C MET A 258 15.43 -3.47 11.32
N THR A 259 15.49 -4.73 10.87
CA THR A 259 14.30 -5.50 10.49
C THR A 259 13.34 -5.63 11.67
N LEU A 260 13.86 -5.98 12.86
CA LEU A 260 13.07 -6.04 14.08
C LEU A 260 12.43 -4.68 14.41
N CYS A 261 13.21 -3.60 14.44
CA CYS A 261 12.73 -2.26 14.75
C CYS A 261 11.63 -1.80 13.77
N VAL A 262 11.80 -2.05 12.48
CA VAL A 262 10.81 -1.71 11.44
C VAL A 262 9.51 -2.47 11.68
N GLY A 263 9.59 -3.77 11.98
CA GLY A 263 8.42 -4.57 12.32
C GLY A 263 7.64 -4.01 13.53
N LEU A 264 8.37 -3.61 14.58
CA LEU A 264 7.76 -3.00 15.78
C LEU A 264 7.10 -1.66 15.46
N VAL A 265 7.77 -0.80 14.70
CA VAL A 265 7.26 0.52 14.30
C VAL A 265 6.01 0.37 13.41
N MET A 266 6.02 -0.56 12.44
CA MET A 266 4.86 -0.88 11.61
C MET A 266 3.68 -1.38 12.45
N THR A 267 3.95 -2.30 13.39
CA THR A 267 2.93 -2.85 14.30
C THR A 267 2.30 -1.75 15.15
N PHE A 268 3.12 -0.89 15.74
CA PHE A 268 2.65 0.23 16.54
C PHE A 268 1.84 1.23 15.70
N CYS A 269 2.35 1.64 14.55
CA CYS A 269 1.67 2.58 13.66
C CYS A 269 0.34 2.02 13.17
N GLY A 270 0.29 0.74 12.77
CA GLY A 270 -0.94 0.06 12.38
C GLY A 270 -1.95 0.00 13.52
N GLY A 271 -1.53 -0.34 14.74
CA GLY A 271 -2.41 -0.33 15.92
C GLY A 271 -2.97 1.06 16.22
N LEU A 272 -2.10 2.09 16.19
CA LEU A 272 -2.52 3.49 16.32
C LEU A 272 -3.50 3.89 15.22
N GLY A 273 -3.28 3.44 13.99
CA GLY A 273 -4.15 3.71 12.84
C GLY A 273 -5.52 3.06 12.94
N MET A 274 -5.61 1.83 13.47
CA MET A 274 -6.90 1.19 13.77
C MET A 274 -7.68 2.01 14.79
N LEU A 275 -7.03 2.46 15.86
CA LEU A 275 -7.65 3.32 16.87
C LEU A 275 -8.05 4.69 16.30
N ALA A 276 -7.19 5.31 15.48
CA ALA A 276 -7.47 6.59 14.82
C ALA A 276 -8.63 6.51 13.82
N SER A 277 -8.83 5.33 13.21
CA SER A 277 -9.97 5.05 12.35
C SER A 277 -11.29 5.05 13.12
N MET A 278 -11.26 4.83 14.44
CA MET A 278 -12.41 4.91 15.33
C MET A 278 -12.49 6.23 16.11
N ARG A 279 -11.34 6.87 16.40
CA ARG A 279 -11.21 8.05 17.27
C ARG A 279 -10.54 9.22 16.54
N SER A 280 -11.30 10.28 16.27
CA SER A 280 -10.84 11.44 15.48
C SER A 280 -9.65 12.20 16.07
N ASN A 281 -9.47 12.18 17.39
CA ASN A 281 -8.37 12.87 18.08
C ASN A 281 -6.99 12.23 17.81
N LEU A 282 -6.94 10.94 17.46
CA LEU A 282 -5.69 10.22 17.22
C LEU A 282 -5.16 10.35 15.78
N VAL A 283 -5.96 10.88 14.85
CA VAL A 283 -5.59 10.94 13.41
C VAL A 283 -4.32 11.77 13.17
N LYS A 284 -4.13 12.89 13.88
CA LYS A 284 -2.93 13.72 13.73
C LYS A 284 -1.67 12.94 14.14
N ALA A 285 -1.73 12.25 15.28
CA ALA A 285 -0.65 11.40 15.75
C ALA A 285 -0.39 10.27 14.76
N HIS A 286 -1.44 9.60 14.27
CA HIS A 286 -1.31 8.53 13.28
C HIS A 286 -0.54 9.00 12.04
N ILE A 287 -0.92 10.13 11.43
CA ILE A 287 -0.24 10.67 10.24
C ILE A 287 1.25 10.93 10.50
N ILE A 288 1.61 11.49 11.67
CA ILE A 288 3.02 11.72 12.05
C ILE A 288 3.77 10.40 12.16
N TYR A 289 3.22 9.42 12.87
CA TYR A 289 3.83 8.11 13.03
C TYR A 289 3.91 7.32 11.72
N SER A 290 3.00 7.55 10.77
CA SER A 290 3.09 6.94 9.44
C SER A 290 4.25 7.49 8.63
N ALA A 291 4.58 8.79 8.77
CA ALA A 291 5.79 9.35 8.15
C ALA A 291 7.06 8.73 8.74
N VAL A 292 7.12 8.57 10.07
CA VAL A 292 8.23 7.87 10.73
C VAL A 292 8.32 6.42 10.26
N THR A 293 7.18 5.71 10.24
CA THR A 293 7.09 4.32 9.78
C THR A 293 7.56 4.19 8.34
N TRP A 294 7.16 5.10 7.46
CA TRP A 294 7.62 5.15 6.08
C TRP A 294 9.14 5.28 5.99
N VAL A 295 9.78 6.15 6.79
CA VAL A 295 11.24 6.27 6.81
C VAL A 295 11.88 4.94 7.22
N TYR A 296 11.41 4.29 8.29
CA TYR A 296 11.94 3.00 8.72
C TYR A 296 11.76 1.92 7.65
N MET A 297 10.55 1.80 7.10
CA MET A 297 10.26 0.87 6.02
C MET A 297 11.12 1.15 4.79
N TYR A 298 11.38 2.42 4.46
CA TYR A 298 12.22 2.79 3.33
C TYR A 298 13.66 2.36 3.58
N LEU A 299 14.22 2.69 4.74
CA LEU A 299 15.57 2.28 5.12
C LEU A 299 15.75 0.76 5.15
N ASN A 300 14.71 0.01 5.50
CA ASN A 300 14.78 -1.45 5.57
C ASN A 300 14.53 -2.12 4.22
N PHE A 301 13.41 -1.82 3.57
CA PHE A 301 12.99 -2.56 2.39
C PHE A 301 13.59 -2.02 1.08
N THR A 302 14.29 -0.88 1.07
CA THR A 302 14.79 -0.24 -0.17
C THR A 302 16.33 -0.12 -0.24
N ILE A 303 16.83 0.94 -0.90
CA ILE A 303 18.22 1.24 -1.29
C ILE A 303 19.22 1.12 -0.15
N VAL A 304 18.84 1.41 1.10
CA VAL A 304 19.81 1.45 2.21
C VAL A 304 20.28 0.06 2.63
N GLN A 305 19.43 -0.96 2.54
CA GLN A 305 19.84 -2.34 2.78
C GLN A 305 20.21 -3.08 1.49
N LEU A 306 19.59 -2.76 0.35
CA LEU A 306 19.95 -3.31 -0.97
C LEU A 306 21.28 -2.78 -1.53
N GLY A 307 21.67 -1.54 -1.19
CA GLY A 307 22.97 -0.97 -1.53
C GLY A 307 24.10 -1.49 -0.64
N ALA A 308 23.76 -2.07 0.51
CA ALA A 308 24.71 -2.73 1.40
C ALA A 308 24.92 -4.23 1.03
N THR A 309 24.15 -4.78 0.10
CA THR A 309 24.33 -6.18 -0.33
C THR A 309 25.63 -6.34 -1.10
N ARG A 310 26.31 -7.48 -0.93
CA ARG A 310 27.49 -7.83 -1.70
C ARG A 310 27.27 -9.18 -2.39
N PRO A 311 27.24 -9.21 -3.74
CA PRO A 311 27.30 -8.06 -4.67
C PRO A 311 26.06 -7.14 -4.57
N ALA A 312 26.19 -5.90 -5.04
CA ALA A 312 25.12 -4.91 -5.01
C ALA A 312 23.88 -5.44 -5.76
N ALA A 313 22.70 -5.21 -5.18
CA ALA A 313 21.45 -5.62 -5.81
C ALA A 313 21.27 -4.93 -7.19
N PRO A 314 20.56 -5.54 -8.14
CA PRO A 314 20.22 -4.90 -9.41
C PRO A 314 19.51 -3.57 -9.14
N THR A 315 19.86 -2.51 -9.88
CA THR A 315 19.31 -1.15 -9.70
C THR A 315 17.77 -1.11 -9.80
N GLN A 316 17.17 -2.07 -10.50
CA GLN A 316 15.72 -2.22 -10.64
C GLN A 316 15.02 -2.64 -9.33
N ALA A 317 15.72 -3.33 -8.42
CA ALA A 317 15.16 -3.75 -7.13
C ALA A 317 14.86 -2.54 -6.21
N ALA A 318 15.69 -1.50 -6.28
CA ALA A 318 15.51 -0.26 -5.53
C ALA A 318 14.20 0.47 -5.89
N ALA A 319 13.88 0.55 -7.19
CA ALA A 319 12.67 1.19 -7.68
C ALA A 319 11.40 0.41 -7.26
N PHE A 320 11.48 -0.92 -7.31
CA PHE A 320 10.41 -1.84 -6.94
C PHE A 320 9.95 -1.65 -5.47
N HIS A 321 10.89 -1.65 -4.52
CA HIS A 321 10.51 -1.55 -3.11
C HIS A 321 10.10 -0.14 -2.66
N SER A 322 10.53 0.91 -3.37
CA SER A 322 10.24 2.29 -3.00
C SER A 322 8.75 2.65 -3.12
N GLY A 323 8.10 2.24 -4.21
CA GLY A 323 6.67 2.48 -4.42
C GLY A 323 5.80 1.69 -3.45
N LEU A 324 6.17 0.43 -3.23
CA LEU A 324 5.48 -0.51 -2.36
C LEU A 324 5.46 -0.08 -0.89
N VAL A 325 6.60 0.40 -0.38
CA VAL A 325 6.72 0.97 0.97
C VAL A 325 5.88 2.24 1.12
N LEU A 326 5.94 3.14 0.14
CA LEU A 326 5.17 4.38 0.14
C LEU A 326 3.67 4.10 0.26
N LEU A 327 3.13 3.23 -0.58
CA LEU A 327 1.69 2.95 -0.61
C LEU A 327 1.19 2.26 0.65
N THR A 328 1.98 1.32 1.18
CA THR A 328 1.64 0.63 2.43
C THR A 328 1.54 1.62 3.58
N ALA A 329 2.47 2.58 3.66
CA ALA A 329 2.46 3.60 4.70
C ALA A 329 1.34 4.65 4.55
N LEU A 330 0.82 4.87 3.33
CA LEU A 330 -0.16 5.92 3.05
C LEU A 330 -1.62 5.47 3.08
N ILE A 331 -1.92 4.21 2.72
CA ILE A 331 -3.31 3.76 2.54
C ILE A 331 -4.12 3.78 3.84
N GLY A 332 -3.52 3.35 4.95
CA GLY A 332 -4.14 3.38 6.28
C GLY A 332 -4.49 4.81 6.72
N PRO A 333 -3.52 5.75 6.75
CA PRO A 333 -3.74 7.15 7.09
C PRO A 333 -4.78 7.86 6.22
N TYR A 334 -4.80 7.56 4.93
CA TYR A 334 -5.81 8.10 4.01
C TYR A 334 -7.23 7.76 4.51
N PHE A 335 -7.51 6.48 4.78
CA PHE A 335 -8.83 6.07 5.26
C PHE A 335 -9.13 6.50 6.70
N SER A 336 -8.12 6.58 7.58
CA SER A 336 -8.30 7.15 8.92
C SER A 336 -8.70 8.63 8.86
N ASN A 337 -8.09 9.40 7.95
CA ASN A 337 -8.42 10.81 7.74
C ASN A 337 -9.82 10.97 7.11
N GLN A 338 -10.19 10.12 6.15
CA GLN A 338 -11.55 10.10 5.61
C GLN A 338 -12.59 9.78 6.69
N ALA A 339 -12.33 8.80 7.56
CA ALA A 339 -13.21 8.48 8.68
C ALA A 339 -13.42 9.66 9.63
N LYS A 340 -12.36 10.44 9.89
CA LYS A 340 -12.45 11.68 10.67
C LYS A 340 -13.30 12.75 9.97
N GLN A 341 -13.09 12.98 8.68
CA GLN A 341 -13.87 13.95 7.90
C GLN A 341 -15.36 13.61 7.95
N VAL A 342 -15.70 12.35 7.71
CA VAL A 342 -17.08 11.85 7.75
C VAL A 342 -17.72 12.07 9.13
N ARG A 343 -17.00 11.78 10.22
CA ARG A 343 -17.52 12.01 11.57
C ARG A 343 -17.79 13.48 11.85
N ALA A 344 -16.86 14.37 11.44
CA ALA A 344 -17.05 15.81 11.61
C ALA A 344 -18.27 16.31 10.84
N GLU A 345 -18.51 15.78 9.64
CA GLU A 345 -19.69 16.12 8.82
C GLU A 345 -21.00 15.66 9.47
N ARG A 346 -21.03 14.48 10.11
CA ARG A 346 -22.20 14.01 10.84
C ARG A 346 -22.54 14.87 12.04
N VAL A 347 -21.52 15.27 12.80
CA VAL A 347 -21.71 16.16 13.96
C VAL A 347 -22.21 17.53 13.50
N ALA A 348 -21.71 18.05 12.38
CA ALA A 348 -22.16 19.34 11.85
C ALA A 348 -23.58 19.31 11.24
N ALA A 349 -24.14 18.13 10.99
CA ALA A 349 -25.49 17.94 10.45
C ALA A 349 -26.54 17.65 11.54
N GLN A 350 -26.13 17.54 12.80
CA GLN A 350 -26.97 17.38 14.00
C GLN A 350 -27.18 18.73 14.68
#